data_AF-A0A5E4B506-F1
#
_entry.id   AF-A0A5E4B506-F1
#
_cell.length_a   1.000
_cell.length_b   1.000
_cell.length_c   1.000
_cell.angle_alpha   90.00
_cell.angle_beta   90.00
_cell.angle_gamma   90.00
#
_symmetry.space_group_name_H-M   'P 1'
#
loop_
_entity.id
_entity.type
_entity.pdbx_description
1 polymer ?
#
loop_
_entity_poly.entity_id
_entity_poly.type
_entity_poly.pdbx_seq_one_letter_code
_entity_poly.pdbx_strand_id
1 'polypeptide(L)'
;MFSRRSHGDVKKSTQKVLDPKKDVLTRLKHLRALLDNVDAGDLKQFFETNYSQIYFIFYENFITLENSLKLKGNNKSQREELDSILFLFEVSFG
;
A
#
# COMPACT_ATOMS: atom_id res chain seq x y z
N MET A 1 -25.22 -10.07 -5.46
CA MET A 1 -25.23 -8.60 -5.31
C MET A 1 -23.78 -8.14 -5.24
N PHE A 2 -23.27 -7.49 -6.28
CA PHE A 2 -21.95 -6.85 -6.24
C PHE A 2 -22.09 -5.56 -5.42
N SER A 3 -21.74 -5.63 -4.14
CA SER A 3 -21.68 -4.44 -3.30
C SER A 3 -20.56 -3.57 -3.84
N ARG A 4 -20.92 -2.50 -4.57
CA ARG A 4 -20.03 -1.33 -4.70
C ARG A 4 -19.67 -0.97 -3.27
N ARG A 5 -18.42 -1.19 -2.86
CA ARG A 5 -17.97 -0.74 -1.53
C ARG A 5 -18.37 0.71 -1.39
N SER A 6 -18.94 1.07 -0.24
CA SER A 6 -19.50 2.39 -0.02
C SER A 6 -18.41 3.44 -0.26
N HIS A 7 -18.75 4.56 -0.90
CA HIS A 7 -17.86 5.71 -1.05
C HIS A 7 -17.29 6.18 0.31
N GLY A 8 -17.95 5.83 1.43
CA GLY A 8 -17.45 6.03 2.79
C GLY A 8 -16.23 5.17 3.16
N ASP A 9 -16.11 3.95 2.63
CA ASP A 9 -15.00 3.04 2.91
C ASP A 9 -13.72 3.44 2.18
N VAL A 10 -13.87 4.00 0.97
CA VAL A 10 -12.77 4.61 0.21
C VAL A 10 -12.21 5.79 0.98
N LYS A 11 -13.05 6.74 1.40
CA LYS A 11 -12.63 7.92 2.15
C LYS A 11 -11.89 7.58 3.44
N LYS A 12 -12.36 6.56 4.18
CA LYS A 12 -11.68 6.05 5.36
C LYS A 12 -10.31 5.47 5.01
N SER A 13 -10.21 4.68 3.95
CA SER A 13 -8.93 4.08 3.51
C SER A 13 -7.94 5.16 3.09
N THR A 14 -8.37 6.17 2.34
CA THR A 14 -7.55 7.35 1.99
C THR A 14 -6.98 8.01 3.25
N GLN A 15 -7.83 8.28 4.25
CA GLN A 15 -7.35 8.86 5.51
C GLN A 15 -6.32 7.96 6.21
N LYS A 16 -6.49 6.64 6.18
CA LYS A 16 -5.55 5.71 6.82
C LYS A 16 -4.22 5.62 6.08
N VAL A 17 -4.21 5.69 4.74
CA VAL A 17 -2.96 5.73 3.94
C VAL A 17 -2.14 6.98 4.26
N LEU A 18 -2.81 8.12 4.41
CA LEU A 18 -2.16 9.41 4.63
C LEU A 18 -1.89 9.73 6.11
N ASP A 19 -2.37 8.90 7.05
CA ASP A 19 -2.17 9.13 8.49
C ASP A 19 -0.77 8.67 8.94
N PRO A 20 0.15 9.59 9.28
CA PRO A 20 1.51 9.24 9.69
C PRO A 20 1.56 8.55 11.06
N LYS A 21 0.45 8.56 11.83
CA LYS A 21 0.35 7.83 13.10
C LYS A 21 0.06 6.35 12.90
N LYS A 22 -0.25 5.92 11.68
CA LYS A 22 -0.43 4.50 11.34
C LYS A 22 0.88 3.85 10.98
N ASP A 23 1.04 2.61 11.44
CA ASP A 23 2.17 1.78 11.06
C ASP A 23 2.16 1.53 9.54
N VAL A 24 3.35 1.27 9.01
CA VAL A 24 3.58 1.19 7.58
C VAL A 24 2.80 0.05 6.93
N LEU A 25 2.58 -1.06 7.64
CA LEU A 25 1.82 -2.22 7.14
C LEU A 25 0.33 -1.90 7.04
N THR A 26 -0.23 -1.23 8.04
CA THR A 26 -1.61 -0.72 7.98
C THR A 26 -1.80 0.24 6.83
N ARG A 27 -0.87 1.17 6.62
CA ARG A 27 -0.92 2.14 5.51
C ARG A 27 -0.85 1.42 4.16
N LEU A 28 0.04 0.43 4.01
CA LEU A 28 0.15 -0.39 2.80
C LEU A 28 -1.12 -1.20 2.52
N LYS A 29 -1.73 -1.80 3.56
CA LYS A 29 -2.99 -2.55 3.44
C LYS A 29 -4.13 -1.66 2.92
N HIS A 30 -4.22 -0.43 3.42
CA HIS A 30 -5.21 0.53 2.91
C HIS A 30 -4.88 1.04 1.51
N LEU A 31 -3.59 1.17 1.15
CA LEU A 31 -3.18 1.54 -0.21
C LEU A 31 -3.63 0.48 -1.21
N ARG A 32 -3.42 -0.81 -0.90
CA ARG A 32 -3.96 -1.92 -1.69
C ARG A 32 -5.48 -1.86 -1.82
N ALA A 33 -6.19 -1.57 -0.72
CA ALA A 33 -7.64 -1.42 -0.78
C ALA A 33 -8.09 -0.26 -1.68
N LEU A 34 -7.30 0.81 -1.81
CA LEU A 34 -7.60 1.90 -2.75
C LEU A 34 -7.37 1.43 -4.20
N LEU A 35 -6.24 0.79 -4.48
CA LEU A 35 -5.93 0.23 -5.80
C LEU A 35 -7.04 -0.71 -6.31
N ASP A 36 -7.60 -1.52 -5.42
CA ASP A 36 -8.64 -2.50 -5.78
C ASP A 36 -10.06 -1.91 -5.95
N ASN A 37 -10.33 -0.68 -5.45
CA ASN A 37 -11.71 -0.18 -5.31
C ASN A 37 -11.94 1.25 -5.79
N VAL A 38 -10.90 1.97 -6.19
CA VAL A 38 -10.98 3.34 -6.69
C VAL A 38 -10.81 3.34 -8.20
N ASP A 39 -11.62 4.15 -8.88
CA ASP A 39 -11.51 4.31 -10.32
C ASP A 39 -10.15 4.92 -10.71
N ALA A 40 -9.61 4.49 -11.86
CA ALA A 40 -8.25 4.86 -12.29
C ALA A 40 -8.01 6.38 -12.35
N GLY A 41 -9.04 7.18 -12.67
CA GLY A 41 -8.94 8.65 -12.70
C GLY A 41 -8.69 9.26 -11.34
N ASP A 42 -9.52 8.92 -10.35
CA ASP A 42 -9.39 9.40 -8.97
C ASP A 42 -8.11 8.87 -8.30
N LEU A 43 -7.76 7.63 -8.63
CA LEU A 43 -6.54 6.99 -8.15
C LEU A 43 -5.29 7.71 -8.67
N LYS A 44 -5.26 8.06 -9.95
CA LYS A 44 -4.15 8.83 -10.54
C LYS A 44 -3.97 10.17 -9.84
N GLN A 45 -5.06 10.92 -9.65
CA GLN A 45 -5.01 12.20 -8.93
C GLN A 45 -4.51 12.03 -7.48
N PHE A 46 -4.93 10.96 -6.80
CA PHE A 46 -4.47 10.63 -5.46
C PHE A 46 -2.96 10.36 -5.42
N PHE A 47 -2.42 9.59 -6.37
CA PHE A 47 -0.98 9.33 -6.48
C PHE A 47 -0.20 10.61 -6.80
N GLU A 48 -0.65 11.43 -7.74
CA GLU A 48 0.00 12.70 -8.08
C GLU A 48 0.05 13.66 -6.89
N THR A 49 -1.04 13.76 -6.13
CA THR A 49 -1.14 14.66 -4.97
C THR A 49 -0.30 14.17 -3.78
N ASN A 50 -0.20 12.85 -3.59
CA ASN A 50 0.40 12.25 -2.40
C ASN A 50 1.67 11.43 -2.71
N TYR A 51 2.30 11.68 -3.86
CA TYR A 51 3.42 10.90 -4.38
C TYR A 51 4.51 10.63 -3.34
N SER A 52 4.98 11.68 -2.66
CA SER A 52 6.03 11.55 -1.64
C SER A 52 5.62 10.67 -0.46
N GLN A 53 4.36 10.76 -0.03
CA GLN A 53 3.87 9.96 1.10
C GLN A 53 3.73 8.49 0.72
N ILE A 54 3.30 8.22 -0.50
CA ILE A 54 3.14 6.85 -1.01
C ILE A 54 4.51 6.22 -1.24
N TYR A 55 5.44 6.96 -1.84
CA TYR A 55 6.84 6.53 -1.95
C TYR A 55 7.44 6.18 -0.57
N PHE A 56 7.20 7.02 0.44
CA PHE A 56 7.67 6.77 1.79
C PHE A 56 7.07 5.49 2.41
N ILE A 57 5.80 5.16 2.12
CA ILE A 57 5.20 3.88 2.56
C ILE A 57 5.99 2.70 1.99
N PHE A 58 6.30 2.72 0.69
CA PHE A 58 7.06 1.64 0.06
C PHE A 58 8.48 1.57 0.60
N TYR A 59 9.16 2.71 0.71
CA TYR A 59 10.51 2.79 1.27
C TYR A 59 10.60 2.11 2.64
N GLU A 60 9.75 2.51 3.59
CA GLU A 60 9.75 1.97 4.95
C GLU A 60 9.39 0.47 4.99
N ASN A 61 8.47 0.03 4.12
CA ASN A 61 8.16 -1.40 3.98
C ASN A 61 9.38 -2.20 3.49
N PHE A 62 10.10 -1.69 2.49
CA PHE A 62 11.31 -2.36 1.99
C PHE A 62 12.41 -2.40 3.05
N ILE A 63 12.63 -1.32 3.80
CA ILE A 63 13.60 -1.31 4.92
C ILE A 63 13.21 -2.33 6.00
N THR A 64 11.92 -2.39 6.35
CA THR A 64 11.41 -3.35 7.34
C THR A 64 11.62 -4.80 6.87
N LEU A 65 11.31 -5.06 5.60
CA LEU A 65 11.48 -6.37 4.98
C LEU A 65 12.96 -6.76 4.89
N GLU A 66 13.83 -5.84 4.48
CA GLU A 66 15.27 -6.08 4.43
C GLU A 66 15.83 -6.45 5.81
N ASN A 67 15.43 -5.73 6.86
CA ASN A 67 15.82 -6.03 8.23
C ASN A 67 15.30 -7.40 8.70
N SER A 68 14.06 -7.74 8.34
CA SER A 68 13.48 -9.05 8.65
C SER A 68 14.24 -10.19 7.96
N LEU A 69 14.63 -10.01 6.69
CA LEU A 69 15.44 -10.96 5.94
C LEU A 69 16.83 -11.15 6.54
N LYS A 70 17.48 -10.07 6.98
CA LYS A 70 18.79 -10.12 7.65
C LYS A 70 18.75 -10.89 8.97
N LEU A 71 17.66 -10.78 9.74
CA LEU A 71 17.53 -11.39 11.07
C LEU A 71 17.02 -12.82 11.04
N LYS A 72 15.98 -13.10 10.24
CA LYS A 72 15.23 -14.37 10.27
C LYS A 72 15.54 -15.28 9.08
N GLY A 73 16.32 -14.79 8.11
CA GLY A 73 16.59 -15.49 6.86
C GLY A 73 15.42 -15.46 5.89
N ASN A 74 15.64 -16.04 4.72
CA ASN A 74 14.69 -16.02 3.61
C ASN A 74 13.73 -17.23 3.66
N ASN A 75 12.59 -17.05 4.33
CA ASN A 75 11.55 -18.07 4.42
C ASN A 75 10.40 -17.82 3.42
N LYS A 76 9.62 -18.85 3.10
CA LYS A 76 8.53 -18.78 2.10
C LYS A 76 7.59 -17.57 2.29
N SER A 77 7.16 -17.32 3.52
CA SER A 77 6.28 -16.19 3.85
C SER A 77 6.91 -14.81 3.57
N GLN A 78 8.23 -14.65 3.76
CA GLN A 78 8.92 -13.39 3.44
C GLN A 78 8.98 -13.14 1.93
N ARG A 79 9.10 -14.21 1.14
CA ARG A 79 9.05 -14.11 -0.33
C ARG A 79 7.67 -13.69 -0.81
N GLU A 80 6.63 -14.32 -0.27
CA GLU A 80 5.24 -13.97 -0.61
C GLU A 80 4.90 -12.52 -0.22
N GLU A 81 5.43 -12.05 0.91
CA GLU A 81 5.31 -10.66 1.34
C GLU A 81 6.07 -9.70 0.40
N LEU A 82 7.31 -10.04 0.02
CA LEU A 82 8.08 -9.28 -0.97
C LEU A 82 7.33 -9.15 -2.30
N ASP A 83 6.88 -10.28 -2.86
CA ASP A 83 6.16 -10.33 -4.13
C ASP A 83 4.89 -9.47 -4.08
N SER A 84 4.18 -9.51 -2.94
CA SER A 84 2.99 -8.68 -2.72
C SER A 84 3.32 -7.18 -2.73
N ILE A 85 4.41 -6.77 -2.07
CA ILE A 85 4.83 -5.35 -2.04
C ILE A 85 5.31 -4.90 -3.41
N LEU A 86 6.10 -5.73 -4.11
CA LEU A 86 6.59 -5.44 -5.46
C LEU A 86 5.45 -5.29 -6.47
N PHE A 87 4.45 -6.17 -6.42
CA PHE A 87 3.27 -6.06 -7.27
C PHE A 87 2.54 -4.71 -7.05
N LEU A 88 2.33 -4.31 -5.80
CA LEU A 88 1.69 -3.03 -5.50
C LEU A 88 2.55 -1.84 -5.94
N PHE A 89 3.87 -1.95 -5.82
CA PHE A 89 4.80 -0.92 -6.28
C PHE A 89 4.73 -0.76 -7.80
N GLU A 90 4.78 -1.86 -8.54
CA GLU A 90 4.68 -1.86 -10.00
C GLU A 90 3.35 -1.22 -10.46
N VAL A 91 2.23 -1.61 -9.87
CA VAL A 91 0.91 -1.02 -10.19
C VAL A 91 0.83 0.48 -9.82
N SER A 92 1.60 0.91 -8.82
CA SER A 92 1.58 2.31 -8.36
C SER A 92 2.48 3.23 -9.19
N PHE A 93 3.52 2.71 -9.84
CA PHE A 93 4.56 3.51 -10.49
C PHE A 93 4.85 3.13 -11.96
N GLY A 94 4.26 2.06 -12.49
CA GLY A 94 4.34 1.63 -13.89
C GLY A 94 3.18 2.13 -14.72
#